data_AF-A8BP37-F1
#
_entry.id   AF-A8BP37-F1
#
_cell.length_a   1.000
_cell.length_b   1.000
_cell.length_c   1.000
_cell.angle_alpha   90.00
_cell.angle_beta   90.00
_cell.angle_gamma   90.00
#
_symmetry.space_group_name_H-M   'P 1'
#
loop_
_entity.id
_entity.type
_entity.pdbx_description
1 polymer ?
#
loop_
_entity_poly.entity_id
_entity_poly.type
_entity_poly.pdbx_seq_one_letter_code
_entity_poly.pdbx_strand_id
1 'polypeptide(L)'
;IAKAVYSRIIRIFEGGSFLEGVREASKKHNGLVNLQHQLLFDILKEDFLISNGSDGKALIKRRLCAKKVLVIFDDVDDNDQINALVGEIECFGSGSKVIITTRYKHVLNRQKVDAIYKHKELDTHQSLQLLSNHAFGKDQPPNGFLHLVKSIALATGGLPLALEVLGGYLSDKKELVEWKSTLEKLKKIPNEKIQEKLKISYDSLDYLEKEIFLNIACFLIGMDKEYANYIMEGQLNSIIGIKDLIQKSLVKISYDNKLTMHDLL
;
A
#
# COMPACT_ATOMS: atom_id res chain seq x y z
N ILE A 1 -0.18 -9.04 -1.80
CA ILE A 1 -0.96 -9.84 -0.80
C ILE A 1 -2.38 -10.09 -1.27
N ALA A 2 -3.20 -9.05 -1.51
CA ALA A 2 -4.61 -9.21 -1.88
C ALA A 2 -4.84 -10.15 -3.08
N LYS A 3 -4.02 -10.04 -4.14
CA LYS A 3 -4.05 -10.96 -5.29
C LYS A 3 -3.85 -12.43 -4.92
N ALA A 4 -2.93 -12.72 -4.00
CA ALA A 4 -2.67 -14.09 -3.52
C ALA A 4 -3.84 -14.62 -2.68
N VAL A 5 -4.40 -13.78 -1.81
CA VAL A 5 -5.60 -14.11 -1.02
C VAL A 5 -6.77 -14.42 -1.94
N TYR A 6 -7.05 -13.53 -2.90
CA TYR A 6 -8.09 -13.70 -3.91
C TYR A 6 -7.98 -15.06 -4.60
N SER A 7 -6.81 -15.34 -5.18
CA SER A 7 -6.54 -16.59 -5.90
C SER A 7 -6.71 -17.83 -5.02
N ARG A 8 -6.40 -17.73 -3.73
CA ARG A 8 -6.46 -18.85 -2.79
C ARG A 8 -7.88 -19.20 -2.37
N ILE A 9 -8.75 -18.19 -2.17
CA ILE A 9 -10.06 -18.38 -1.52
C ILE A 9 -11.27 -18.16 -2.43
N ILE A 10 -11.08 -17.63 -3.65
CA ILE A 10 -12.19 -17.32 -4.58
C ILE A 10 -13.13 -18.51 -4.82
N ARG A 11 -12.62 -19.74 -4.83
CA ARG A 11 -13.40 -20.98 -5.04
C ARG A 11 -14.44 -21.27 -3.95
N ILE A 12 -14.42 -20.54 -2.84
CA ILE A 12 -15.37 -20.67 -1.72
C ILE A 12 -16.65 -19.81 -1.95
N PHE A 13 -16.62 -18.95 -2.96
CA PHE A 13 -17.65 -17.96 -3.28
C PHE A 13 -18.32 -18.29 -4.62
N GLU A 14 -19.54 -17.79 -4.83
CA GLU A 14 -20.28 -17.96 -6.08
C GLU A 14 -19.68 -17.14 -7.23
N GLY A 15 -18.94 -16.09 -6.91
CA GLY A 15 -18.25 -15.24 -7.85
C GLY A 15 -17.37 -14.22 -7.12
N GLY A 16 -16.54 -13.52 -7.86
CA GLY A 16 -15.73 -12.46 -7.29
C GLY A 16 -15.10 -11.58 -8.34
N SER A 17 -14.62 -10.43 -7.88
CA SER A 17 -13.97 -9.44 -8.73
C SER A 17 -12.78 -8.84 -7.99
N PHE A 18 -11.71 -8.61 -8.74
CA PHE A 18 -10.53 -7.87 -8.28
C PHE A 18 -10.47 -6.56 -9.04
N LEU A 19 -10.90 -5.48 -8.39
CA LEU A 19 -10.89 -4.14 -8.95
C LEU A 19 -9.52 -3.51 -8.67
N GLU A 20 -8.61 -3.64 -9.63
CA GLU A 20 -7.23 -3.16 -9.53
C GLU A 20 -7.12 -1.64 -9.71
N GLY A 21 -6.36 -0.98 -8.83
CA GLY A 21 -6.02 0.43 -8.99
C GLY A 21 -7.22 1.37 -8.96
N VAL A 22 -8.14 1.20 -8.00
CA VAL A 22 -9.38 1.97 -7.88
C VAL A 22 -9.12 3.48 -7.90
N ARG A 23 -8.08 3.96 -7.20
CA ARG A 23 -7.68 5.39 -7.25
C ARG A 23 -7.52 5.93 -8.65
N GLU A 24 -6.73 5.26 -9.48
CA GLU A 24 -6.41 5.74 -10.82
C GLU A 24 -7.57 5.47 -11.78
N ALA A 25 -8.25 4.34 -11.62
CA ALA A 25 -9.40 3.99 -12.43
C ALA A 25 -10.55 4.98 -12.23
N SER A 26 -10.86 5.40 -11.00
CA SER A 26 -11.98 6.30 -10.71
C SER A 26 -11.80 7.71 -11.30
N LYS A 27 -10.55 8.14 -11.51
CA LYS A 27 -10.21 9.48 -12.07
C LYS A 27 -10.37 9.55 -13.58
N LYS A 28 -10.47 8.40 -14.26
CA LYS A 28 -10.65 8.36 -15.73
C LYS A 28 -12.09 8.71 -16.11
N HIS A 29 -12.27 9.21 -17.33
CA HIS A 29 -13.60 9.40 -17.91
C HIS A 29 -14.40 8.09 -17.87
N ASN A 30 -15.61 8.12 -17.30
CA ASN A 30 -16.46 6.96 -17.04
C ASN A 30 -15.80 5.84 -16.19
N GLY A 31 -14.72 6.14 -15.47
CA GLY A 31 -13.95 5.15 -14.71
C GLY A 31 -14.77 4.37 -13.69
N LEU A 32 -15.64 5.06 -12.94
CA LEU A 32 -16.54 4.41 -11.97
C LEU A 32 -17.53 3.45 -12.64
N VAL A 33 -18.12 3.85 -13.77
CA VAL A 33 -19.06 3.01 -14.53
C VAL A 33 -18.36 1.76 -15.06
N ASN A 34 -17.12 1.91 -15.55
CA ASN A 34 -16.32 0.78 -16.01
C ASN A 34 -15.99 -0.20 -14.88
N LEU A 35 -15.70 0.30 -13.67
CA LEU A 35 -15.47 -0.56 -12.50
C LEU A 35 -16.76 -1.29 -12.06
N GLN A 36 -17.92 -0.63 -12.13
CA GLN A 36 -19.21 -1.26 -11.84
C GLN A 36 -19.56 -2.34 -12.87
N HIS A 37 -19.28 -2.07 -14.14
CA HIS A 37 -19.43 -3.03 -15.23
C HIS A 37 -18.53 -4.24 -15.01
N GLN A 38 -17.23 -4.01 -14.74
CA GLN A 38 -16.28 -5.07 -14.43
C GLN A 38 -16.76 -5.92 -13.25
N LEU A 39 -17.21 -5.30 -12.15
CA LEU A 39 -17.69 -6.00 -10.97
C LEU A 39 -18.85 -6.96 -11.31
N LEU A 40 -19.85 -6.46 -12.05
CA LEU A 40 -20.99 -7.25 -12.47
C LEU A 40 -20.58 -8.39 -13.42
N PHE A 41 -19.76 -8.07 -14.43
CA PHE A 41 -19.29 -9.04 -15.42
C PHE A 41 -18.44 -10.14 -14.77
N ASP A 42 -17.52 -9.78 -13.87
CA ASP A 42 -16.65 -10.72 -13.19
C ASP A 42 -17.45 -11.73 -12.33
N ILE A 43 -18.49 -11.27 -11.65
CA ILE A 43 -19.30 -12.10 -10.73
C ILE A 43 -20.38 -12.88 -11.47
N LEU A 44 -21.09 -12.25 -12.41
CA LEU A 44 -22.28 -12.83 -13.06
C LEU A 44 -21.97 -13.47 -14.41
N LYS A 45 -20.84 -13.14 -15.02
CA LYS A 45 -20.48 -13.52 -16.41
C LYS A 45 -21.52 -13.08 -17.44
N GLU A 46 -22.22 -11.99 -17.12
CA GLU A 46 -23.24 -11.34 -17.95
C GLU A 46 -22.80 -9.91 -18.25
N ASP A 47 -23.04 -9.47 -19.49
CA ASP A 47 -22.79 -8.09 -19.90
C ASP A 47 -24.03 -7.23 -19.65
N PHE A 48 -23.86 -6.08 -19.01
CA PHE A 48 -24.94 -5.17 -18.65
C PHE A 48 -24.70 -3.77 -19.19
N LEU A 49 -25.74 -3.19 -19.79
CA LEU A 49 -25.76 -1.77 -20.12
C LEU A 49 -25.92 -0.94 -18.83
N ILE A 50 -24.89 -0.15 -18.53
CA ILE A 50 -24.89 0.80 -17.41
C ILE A 50 -24.84 2.21 -17.98
N SER A 51 -25.95 2.95 -17.89
CA SER A 51 -26.05 4.30 -18.46
C SER A 51 -25.27 5.34 -17.65
N ASN A 52 -25.21 5.17 -16.32
CA ASN A 52 -24.50 6.06 -15.40
C ASN A 52 -24.19 5.34 -14.07
N GLY A 53 -23.42 6.00 -13.21
CA GLY A 53 -22.98 5.42 -11.94
C GLY A 53 -24.12 5.03 -10.99
N SER A 54 -25.22 5.79 -10.96
CA SER A 54 -26.39 5.49 -10.12
C SER A 54 -27.11 4.23 -10.58
N ASP A 55 -27.27 4.08 -11.90
CA ASP A 55 -27.86 2.87 -12.49
C ASP A 55 -27.01 1.64 -12.19
N GLY A 56 -25.68 1.77 -12.28
CA GLY A 56 -24.74 0.71 -11.95
C GLY A 56 -24.84 0.28 -10.49
N LYS A 57 -24.90 1.22 -9.54
CA LYS A 57 -25.12 0.92 -8.11
C LYS A 57 -26.41 0.16 -7.88
N ALA A 58 -27.52 0.66 -8.45
CA ALA A 58 -28.83 0.03 -8.29
C ALA A 58 -28.83 -1.40 -8.85
N LEU A 59 -28.16 -1.61 -9.97
CA LEU A 59 -28.03 -2.92 -10.60
C LEU A 59 -27.18 -3.88 -9.76
N ILE A 60 -26.03 -3.44 -9.26
CA ILE A 60 -25.19 -4.20 -8.31
C ILE A 60 -26.01 -4.63 -7.11
N LYS A 61 -26.67 -3.68 -6.44
CA LYS A 61 -27.50 -3.98 -5.26
C LYS A 61 -28.59 -5.00 -5.60
N ARG A 62 -29.32 -4.84 -6.71
CA ARG A 62 -30.41 -5.74 -7.11
C ARG A 62 -29.92 -7.16 -7.44
N ARG A 63 -28.76 -7.28 -8.11
CA ARG A 63 -28.28 -8.56 -8.63
C ARG A 63 -27.39 -9.33 -7.66
N LEU A 64 -26.71 -8.63 -6.75
CA LEU A 64 -25.69 -9.21 -5.87
C LEU A 64 -26.14 -9.33 -4.40
N CYS A 65 -27.30 -8.79 -4.00
CA CYS A 65 -27.80 -8.84 -2.62
C CYS A 65 -28.10 -10.23 -2.06
N ALA A 66 -28.23 -11.24 -2.91
CA ALA A 66 -28.44 -12.62 -2.48
C ALA A 66 -27.23 -13.52 -2.80
N LYS A 67 -26.14 -12.96 -3.31
CA LYS A 67 -24.97 -13.74 -3.74
C LYS A 67 -23.83 -13.65 -2.74
N LYS A 68 -23.24 -14.81 -2.45
CA LYS A 68 -22.03 -14.93 -1.65
C LYS A 68 -20.81 -14.67 -2.53
N VAL A 69 -20.24 -13.46 -2.46
CA VAL A 69 -19.17 -12.99 -3.36
C VAL A 69 -17.88 -12.63 -2.64
N LEU A 70 -16.77 -12.64 -3.38
CA LEU A 70 -15.48 -12.10 -2.94
C LEU A 70 -15.10 -10.88 -3.77
N VAL A 71 -15.08 -9.69 -3.16
CA VAL A 71 -14.74 -8.45 -3.86
C VAL A 71 -13.49 -7.83 -3.25
N ILE A 72 -12.53 -7.46 -4.09
CA ILE A 72 -11.35 -6.70 -3.68
C ILE A 72 -11.36 -5.33 -4.34
N PHE A 73 -11.34 -4.28 -3.51
CA PHE A 73 -11.10 -2.90 -3.92
C PHE A 73 -9.64 -2.56 -3.65
N ASP A 74 -8.82 -2.52 -4.70
CA ASP A 74 -7.37 -2.33 -4.56
C ASP A 74 -6.98 -0.84 -4.73
N ASP A 75 -6.08 -0.36 -3.87
CA ASP A 75 -5.52 1.01 -3.89
C ASP A 75 -6.59 2.11 -3.82
N VAL A 76 -7.49 2.01 -2.83
CA VAL A 76 -8.52 3.02 -2.52
C VAL A 76 -7.88 4.18 -1.75
N ASP A 77 -8.08 5.42 -2.19
CA ASP A 77 -7.60 6.63 -1.51
C ASP A 77 -8.72 7.56 -1.01
N ASP A 78 -9.96 7.33 -1.41
CA ASP A 78 -11.11 8.08 -0.93
C ASP A 78 -12.27 7.15 -0.55
N ASN A 79 -12.95 7.49 0.55
CA ASN A 79 -14.17 6.83 1.00
C ASN A 79 -15.28 6.86 -0.05
N ASP A 80 -15.37 7.96 -0.78
CA ASP A 80 -16.43 8.20 -1.75
C ASP A 80 -16.31 7.26 -2.95
N GLN A 81 -15.13 6.69 -3.23
CA GLN A 81 -14.95 5.71 -4.31
C GLN A 81 -15.77 4.44 -4.08
N ILE A 82 -15.74 3.88 -2.87
CA ILE A 82 -16.50 2.66 -2.56
C ILE A 82 -18.01 2.94 -2.59
N ASN A 83 -18.42 4.05 -1.97
CA ASN A 83 -19.83 4.47 -2.01
C ASN A 83 -20.29 4.75 -3.45
N ALA A 84 -19.43 5.35 -4.28
CA ALA A 84 -19.68 5.58 -5.69
C ALA A 84 -19.78 4.30 -6.53
N LEU A 85 -19.10 3.21 -6.12
CA LEU A 85 -19.17 1.93 -6.80
C LEU A 85 -20.39 1.11 -6.40
N VAL A 86 -20.61 0.90 -5.10
CA VAL A 86 -21.57 -0.09 -4.59
C VAL A 86 -22.60 0.48 -3.62
N GLY A 87 -22.49 1.77 -3.26
CA GLY A 87 -23.30 2.38 -2.21
C GLY A 87 -22.84 1.92 -0.83
N GLU A 88 -23.41 0.81 -0.36
CA GLU A 88 -23.10 0.22 0.95
C GLU A 88 -22.40 -1.13 0.73
N ILE A 89 -21.39 -1.44 1.55
CA ILE A 89 -20.67 -2.72 1.46
C ILE A 89 -21.60 -3.89 1.79
N GLU A 90 -22.64 -3.64 2.58
CA GLU A 90 -23.71 -4.58 2.94
C GLU A 90 -24.68 -4.88 1.77
N CYS A 91 -24.45 -4.33 0.56
CA CYS A 91 -25.27 -4.64 -0.60
C CYS A 91 -25.10 -6.08 -1.14
N PHE A 92 -24.13 -6.84 -0.63
CA PHE A 92 -23.86 -8.22 -1.05
C PHE A 92 -24.57 -9.25 -0.16
N GLY A 93 -24.76 -10.47 -0.69
CA GLY A 93 -25.40 -11.56 0.05
C GLY A 93 -24.59 -12.06 1.24
N SER A 94 -25.28 -12.74 2.15
CA SER A 94 -24.70 -13.32 3.36
C SER A 94 -23.51 -14.24 3.05
N GLY A 95 -22.47 -14.15 3.89
CA GLY A 95 -21.23 -14.92 3.74
C GLY A 95 -20.24 -14.35 2.71
N SER A 96 -20.55 -13.21 2.09
CA SER A 96 -19.63 -12.47 1.22
C SER A 96 -18.41 -11.95 2.00
N LYS A 97 -17.31 -11.69 1.29
CA LYS A 97 -16.13 -11.01 1.83
C LYS A 97 -15.73 -9.86 0.93
N VAL A 98 -15.50 -8.71 1.55
CA VAL A 98 -14.97 -7.52 0.89
C VAL A 98 -13.61 -7.20 1.50
N ILE A 99 -12.61 -7.01 0.64
CA ILE A 99 -11.25 -6.64 1.05
C ILE A 99 -10.92 -5.30 0.42
N ILE A 100 -10.55 -4.32 1.25
CA ILE A 100 -10.10 -3.01 0.80
C ILE A 100 -8.61 -2.92 1.06
N THR A 101 -7.82 -2.60 0.04
CA THR A 101 -6.41 -2.22 0.24
C THR A 101 -6.30 -0.71 0.14
N THR A 102 -5.62 -0.11 1.11
CA THR A 102 -5.44 1.34 1.17
C THR A 102 -4.16 1.65 1.95
N ARG A 103 -3.56 2.79 1.62
CA ARG A 103 -2.46 3.40 2.40
C ARG A 103 -2.99 4.35 3.48
N TYR A 104 -4.27 4.69 3.39
CA TYR A 104 -4.92 5.75 4.12
C TYR A 104 -5.88 5.17 5.17
N LYS A 105 -5.49 5.23 6.44
CA LYS A 105 -6.30 4.69 7.54
C LYS A 105 -7.69 5.32 7.62
N HIS A 106 -7.84 6.59 7.22
CA HIS A 106 -9.14 7.26 7.24
C HIS A 106 -10.18 6.67 6.28
N VAL A 107 -9.73 5.99 5.22
CA VAL A 107 -10.62 5.25 4.30
C VAL A 107 -11.31 4.10 5.04
N LEU A 108 -10.68 3.56 6.08
CA LEU A 108 -11.24 2.46 6.86
C LEU A 108 -12.17 2.95 7.97
N ASN A 109 -12.00 4.20 8.46
CA ASN A 109 -12.76 4.72 9.59
C ASN A 109 -14.24 5.00 9.27
N ARG A 110 -14.55 5.34 8.01
CA ARG A 110 -15.94 5.61 7.57
C ARG A 110 -16.66 4.37 7.09
N GLN A 111 -15.92 3.31 6.80
CA GLN A 111 -16.46 2.01 6.43
C GLN A 111 -16.66 1.19 7.70
N LYS A 112 -17.77 0.46 7.82
CA LYS A 112 -17.98 -0.48 8.94
C LYS A 112 -17.15 -1.74 8.71
N VAL A 113 -15.82 -1.62 8.82
CA VAL A 113 -14.90 -2.73 8.60
C VAL A 113 -14.86 -3.65 9.83
N ASP A 114 -14.99 -4.96 9.59
CA ASP A 114 -14.95 -5.96 10.68
C ASP A 114 -13.54 -6.18 11.24
N ALA A 115 -12.51 -6.01 10.40
CA ALA A 115 -11.12 -6.26 10.76
C ALA A 115 -10.15 -5.39 9.94
N ILE A 116 -9.06 -4.96 10.58
CA ILE A 116 -7.97 -4.23 9.94
C ILE A 116 -6.68 -5.05 10.05
N TYR A 117 -6.09 -5.39 8.91
CA TYR A 117 -4.77 -5.98 8.84
C TYR A 117 -3.73 -4.92 8.45
N LYS A 118 -2.88 -4.53 9.40
CA LYS A 118 -1.72 -3.68 9.12
C LYS A 118 -0.56 -4.54 8.63
N HIS A 119 -0.16 -4.36 7.38
CA HIS A 119 1.01 -5.05 6.85
C HIS A 119 2.28 -4.59 7.59
N LYS A 120 3.17 -5.55 7.83
CA LYS A 120 4.46 -5.34 8.50
C LYS A 120 5.58 -5.53 7.49
N GLU A 121 6.69 -4.88 7.75
CA GLU A 121 7.96 -5.14 7.06
C GLU A 121 8.33 -6.62 7.16
N LEU A 122 9.12 -7.09 6.20
CA LEU A 122 9.64 -8.45 6.23
C LEU A 122 10.65 -8.59 7.36
N ASP A 123 10.62 -9.73 8.04
CA ASP A 123 11.71 -10.06 8.96
C ASP A 123 13.03 -10.27 8.21
N THR A 124 14.12 -10.38 8.95
CA THR A 124 15.46 -10.56 8.36
C THR A 124 15.53 -11.80 7.48
N HIS A 125 14.91 -12.92 7.87
CA HIS A 125 14.95 -14.15 7.10
C HIS A 125 14.17 -14.02 5.79
N GLN A 126 12.95 -13.49 5.84
CA GLN A 126 12.11 -13.22 4.68
C GLN A 126 12.77 -12.22 3.72
N SER A 127 13.42 -11.19 4.26
CA SER A 127 14.13 -10.19 3.46
C SER A 127 15.32 -10.79 2.72
N LEU A 128 16.09 -11.64 3.41
CA LEU A 128 17.21 -12.38 2.80
C LEU A 128 16.73 -13.29 1.68
N GLN A 129 15.66 -14.04 1.92
CA GLN A 129 15.10 -14.95 0.94
C GLN A 129 14.61 -14.20 -0.30
N LEU A 130 13.87 -13.10 -0.10
CA LEU A 130 13.37 -12.29 -1.21
C LEU A 130 14.50 -11.69 -2.04
N LEU A 131 15.47 -11.03 -1.40
CA LEU A 131 16.62 -10.43 -2.09
C LEU A 131 17.44 -11.50 -2.83
N SER A 132 17.66 -12.66 -2.21
CA SER A 132 18.41 -13.75 -2.82
C SER A 132 17.68 -14.34 -4.02
N ASN A 133 16.35 -14.48 -3.96
CA ASN A 133 15.56 -14.96 -5.08
C ASN A 133 15.64 -14.00 -6.26
N HIS A 134 15.54 -12.69 -6.04
CA HIS A 134 15.64 -11.72 -7.13
C HIS A 134 17.07 -11.55 -7.68
N ALA A 135 18.10 -11.69 -6.85
CA ALA A 135 19.49 -11.52 -7.27
C ALA A 135 20.12 -12.80 -7.85
N PHE A 136 19.74 -13.98 -7.35
CA PHE A 136 20.40 -15.25 -7.69
C PHE A 136 19.45 -16.33 -8.21
N GLY A 137 18.13 -16.08 -8.20
CA GLY A 137 17.13 -17.09 -8.54
C GLY A 137 17.01 -18.22 -7.53
N LYS A 138 17.49 -18.02 -6.29
CA LYS A 138 17.53 -19.03 -5.22
C LYS A 138 17.19 -18.40 -3.87
N ASP A 139 16.62 -19.20 -2.98
CA ASP A 139 16.25 -18.76 -1.62
C ASP A 139 17.45 -18.33 -0.76
N GLN A 140 18.67 -18.76 -1.13
CA GLN A 140 19.89 -18.41 -0.43
C GLN A 140 20.97 -17.91 -1.38
N PRO A 141 21.79 -16.93 -0.94
CA PRO A 141 22.88 -16.42 -1.74
C PRO A 141 24.10 -17.34 -1.65
N PRO A 142 25.07 -17.24 -2.58
CA PRO A 142 26.35 -17.93 -2.43
C PRO A 142 27.08 -17.46 -1.16
N ASN A 143 27.86 -18.34 -0.53
CA ASN A 143 28.47 -18.10 0.78
C ASN A 143 29.20 -16.75 0.92
N GLY A 144 29.92 -16.31 -0.13
CA GLY A 144 30.64 -15.03 -0.12
C GLY A 144 29.75 -13.78 -0.08
N PHE A 145 28.48 -13.90 -0.50
CA PHE A 145 27.54 -12.78 -0.61
C PHE A 145 26.63 -12.62 0.61
N LEU A 146 26.54 -13.64 1.48
CA LEU A 146 25.60 -13.65 2.61
C LEU A 146 25.66 -12.39 3.47
N HIS A 147 26.87 -11.92 3.79
CA HIS A 147 27.04 -10.68 4.56
C HIS A 147 26.47 -9.47 3.83
N LEU A 148 26.70 -9.35 2.51
CA LEU A 148 26.22 -8.22 1.71
C LEU A 148 24.71 -8.24 1.54
N VAL A 149 24.11 -9.41 1.32
CA VAL A 149 22.65 -9.59 1.27
C VAL A 149 22.03 -9.19 2.62
N LYS A 150 22.63 -9.59 3.75
CA LYS A 150 22.20 -9.15 5.09
C LYS A 150 22.27 -7.63 5.24
N SER A 151 23.40 -7.02 4.88
CA SER A 151 23.58 -5.58 5.00
C SER A 151 22.61 -4.78 4.13
N ILE A 152 22.36 -5.23 2.90
CA ILE A 152 21.38 -4.60 2.00
C ILE A 152 19.97 -4.78 2.57
N ALA A 153 19.61 -5.97 3.03
CA ALA A 153 18.31 -6.22 3.62
C ALA A 153 18.05 -5.30 4.82
N LEU A 154 19.03 -5.13 5.70
CA LEU A 154 18.98 -4.19 6.82
C LEU A 154 18.83 -2.74 6.33
N ALA A 155 19.62 -2.32 5.33
CA ALA A 155 19.55 -0.97 4.78
C ALA A 155 18.20 -0.64 4.12
N THR A 156 17.45 -1.67 3.69
CA THR A 156 16.10 -1.49 3.14
C THR A 156 14.98 -1.55 4.17
N GLY A 157 15.29 -1.74 5.46
CA GLY A 157 14.28 -1.84 6.53
C GLY A 157 13.30 -3.00 6.38
N GLY A 158 13.60 -4.01 5.55
CA GLY A 158 12.68 -5.11 5.24
C GLY A 158 11.53 -4.73 4.30
N LEU A 159 11.62 -3.61 3.57
CA LEU A 159 10.60 -3.22 2.59
C LEU A 159 10.65 -4.13 1.35
N PRO A 160 9.61 -4.96 1.08
CA PRO A 160 9.64 -5.93 -0.02
C PRO A 160 9.98 -5.31 -1.38
N LEU A 161 9.41 -4.13 -1.65
CA LEU A 161 9.59 -3.43 -2.90
C LEU A 161 11.05 -3.00 -3.14
N ALA A 162 11.72 -2.53 -2.09
CA ALA A 162 13.13 -2.13 -2.18
C ALA A 162 14.03 -3.34 -2.44
N LEU A 163 13.75 -4.45 -1.76
CA LEU A 163 14.46 -5.72 -1.92
C LEU A 163 14.33 -6.29 -3.34
N GLU A 164 13.13 -6.25 -3.92
CA GLU A 164 12.88 -6.68 -5.30
C GLU A 164 13.68 -5.83 -6.30
N VAL A 165 13.60 -4.50 -6.19
CA VAL A 165 14.31 -3.57 -7.09
C VAL A 165 15.82 -3.76 -7.00
N LEU A 166 16.37 -3.87 -5.79
CA LEU A 166 17.81 -4.08 -5.59
C LEU A 166 18.25 -5.47 -6.02
N GLY A 167 17.46 -6.51 -5.75
CA GLY A 167 17.77 -7.87 -6.19
C GLY A 167 17.85 -7.95 -7.71
N GLY A 168 16.86 -7.37 -8.41
CA GLY A 168 16.90 -7.28 -9.88
C GLY A 168 18.11 -6.49 -10.38
N TYR A 169 18.44 -5.35 -9.77
CA TYR A 169 19.63 -4.56 -10.12
C TYR A 169 20.95 -5.29 -9.88
N LEU A 170 21.00 -6.18 -8.88
CA LEU A 170 22.20 -6.95 -8.52
C LEU A 170 22.32 -8.26 -9.28
N SER A 171 21.30 -8.66 -10.04
CA SER A 171 21.24 -9.96 -10.72
C SER A 171 22.30 -10.17 -11.80
N ASP A 172 22.83 -9.09 -12.36
CA ASP A 172 23.93 -9.11 -13.34
C ASP A 172 25.31 -8.84 -12.70
N LYS A 173 25.37 -8.56 -11.40
CA LYS A 173 26.59 -8.23 -10.64
C LYS A 173 27.22 -9.48 -10.05
N LYS A 174 28.34 -9.89 -10.65
CA LYS A 174 28.99 -11.17 -10.34
C LYS A 174 30.08 -11.04 -9.28
N GLU A 175 30.61 -9.85 -9.06
CA GLU A 175 31.73 -9.65 -8.14
C GLU A 175 31.30 -9.03 -6.80
N LEU A 176 31.98 -9.44 -5.73
CA LEU A 176 31.73 -8.90 -4.39
C LEU A 176 31.97 -7.38 -4.30
N VAL A 177 32.89 -6.85 -5.13
CA VAL A 177 33.21 -5.42 -5.16
C VAL A 177 32.03 -4.60 -5.70
N GLU A 178 31.29 -5.10 -6.68
CA GLU A 178 30.12 -4.44 -7.26
C GLU A 178 28.97 -4.36 -6.25
N TRP A 179 28.76 -5.43 -5.49
CA TRP A 179 27.78 -5.48 -4.40
C TRP A 179 28.14 -4.53 -3.26
N LYS A 180 29.41 -4.49 -2.86
CA LYS A 180 29.91 -3.51 -1.87
C LYS A 180 29.69 -2.08 -2.35
N SER A 181 30.04 -1.79 -3.60
CA SER A 181 29.84 -0.47 -4.20
C SER A 181 28.36 -0.07 -4.21
N THR A 182 27.47 -1.00 -4.55
CA THR A 182 26.01 -0.78 -4.52
C THR A 182 25.51 -0.50 -3.11
N LEU A 183 25.96 -1.26 -2.12
CA LEU A 183 25.63 -1.03 -0.70
C LEU A 183 26.11 0.34 -0.23
N GLU A 184 27.33 0.75 -0.57
CA GLU A 184 27.86 2.08 -0.22
C GLU A 184 27.11 3.21 -0.93
N LYS A 185 26.65 3.00 -2.16
CA LYS A 185 25.77 3.94 -2.85
C LYS A 185 24.42 4.06 -2.15
N LEU A 186 23.80 2.93 -1.80
CA LEU A 186 22.50 2.88 -1.12
C LEU A 186 22.51 3.62 0.23
N LYS A 187 23.60 3.50 1.00
CA LYS A 187 23.79 4.23 2.27
C LYS A 187 23.83 5.74 2.11
N LYS A 188 24.16 6.25 0.92
CA LYS A 188 24.28 7.69 0.65
C LYS A 188 23.05 8.26 -0.04
N ILE A 189 22.57 7.56 -1.06
CA ILE A 189 21.47 7.98 -1.91
C ILE A 189 20.59 6.76 -2.18
N PRO A 190 19.31 6.79 -1.75
CA PRO A 190 18.38 5.72 -2.09
C PRO A 190 18.26 5.55 -3.61
N ASN A 191 18.06 4.32 -4.08
CA ASN A 191 17.94 4.03 -5.51
C ASN A 191 16.76 4.81 -6.14
N GLU A 192 16.98 5.43 -7.29
CA GLU A 192 15.99 6.29 -7.97
C GLU A 192 14.64 5.59 -8.20
N LYS A 193 14.63 4.33 -8.63
CA LYS A 193 13.38 3.57 -8.82
C LYS A 193 12.64 3.27 -7.52
N ILE A 194 13.37 3.17 -6.40
CA ILE A 194 12.77 3.03 -5.07
C ILE A 194 12.17 4.38 -4.66
N GLN A 195 12.93 5.46 -4.84
CA GLN A 195 12.47 6.82 -4.54
C GLN A 195 11.23 7.18 -5.34
N GLU A 196 11.20 6.96 -6.65
CA GLU A 196 10.03 7.22 -7.50
C GLU A 196 8.76 6.57 -6.95
N LYS A 197 8.85 5.29 -6.52
CA LYS A 197 7.70 4.56 -5.98
C LYS A 197 7.27 5.05 -4.60
N LEU A 198 8.22 5.40 -3.73
CA LEU A 198 7.92 5.91 -2.38
C LEU A 198 7.39 7.35 -2.42
N LYS A 199 7.90 8.16 -3.36
CA LYS A 199 7.57 9.56 -3.52
C LYS A 199 6.10 9.78 -3.93
N ILE A 200 5.42 8.79 -4.52
CA ILE A 200 3.99 8.90 -4.86
C ILE A 200 3.14 9.35 -3.66
N SER A 201 3.40 8.80 -2.47
CA SER A 201 2.65 9.18 -1.27
C SER A 201 3.04 10.56 -0.76
N TYR A 202 4.31 10.96 -0.88
CA TYR A 202 4.76 12.31 -0.57
C TYR A 202 4.19 13.35 -1.54
N ASP A 203 4.16 13.07 -2.84
CA ASP A 203 3.66 13.99 -3.86
C ASP A 203 2.16 14.26 -3.70
N SER A 204 1.41 13.30 -3.13
CA SER A 204 -0.01 13.42 -2.77
C SER A 204 -0.30 14.30 -1.56
N LEU A 205 0.73 14.74 -0.83
CA LEU A 205 0.59 15.64 0.31
C LEU A 205 0.31 17.07 -0.14
N ASP A 206 -0.47 17.80 0.64
CA ASP A 206 -0.59 19.24 0.48
C ASP A 206 0.70 19.97 0.91
N TYR A 207 0.75 21.28 0.67
CA TYR A 207 1.93 22.08 0.96
C TYR A 207 2.35 22.01 2.45
N LEU A 208 1.39 22.13 3.37
CA LEU A 208 1.68 22.14 4.81
C LEU A 208 2.09 20.74 5.29
N GLU A 209 1.42 19.71 4.80
CA GLU A 209 1.79 18.31 5.08
C GLU A 209 3.23 18.01 4.61
N LYS A 210 3.65 18.53 3.45
CA LYS A 210 5.03 18.39 2.95
C LYS A 210 6.04 19.07 3.85
N GLU A 211 5.75 20.30 4.30
CA GLU A 211 6.62 21.01 5.24
C GLU A 211 6.76 20.26 6.57
N ILE A 212 5.66 19.75 7.12
CA ILE A 212 5.69 18.97 8.36
C ILE A 212 6.47 17.67 8.17
N PHE A 213 6.26 16.96 7.06
CA PHE A 213 7.00 15.74 6.73
C PHE A 213 8.51 16.00 6.70
N LEU A 214 8.95 17.07 6.02
CA LEU A 214 10.37 17.44 5.93
C LEU A 214 10.95 17.83 7.29
N ASN A 215 10.20 18.58 8.11
CA ASN A 215 10.64 18.92 9.47
C ASN A 215 10.84 17.66 10.33
N ILE A 216 9.91 16.70 10.26
CA ILE A 216 10.04 15.44 10.98
C ILE A 216 11.27 14.68 10.50
N ALA A 217 11.40 14.47 9.19
CA ALA A 217 12.49 13.70 8.58
C ALA A 217 13.87 14.28 8.93
N CYS A 218 14.01 15.60 8.91
CA CYS A 218 15.29 16.27 9.14
C CYS A 218 15.64 16.42 10.63
N PHE A 219 14.65 16.65 11.50
CA PHE A 219 14.93 17.15 12.86
C PHE A 219 14.22 16.42 14.00
N LEU A 220 13.09 15.74 13.76
CA LEU A 220 12.19 15.29 14.84
C LEU A 220 12.05 13.77 14.95
N ILE A 221 12.76 12.99 14.13
CA ILE A 221 12.85 11.54 14.33
C ILE A 221 13.40 11.22 15.72
N GLY A 222 12.73 10.34 16.46
CA GLY A 222 13.07 9.96 17.83
C GLY A 222 12.57 10.92 18.91
N MET A 223 11.95 12.04 18.53
CA MET A 223 11.34 12.99 19.45
C MET A 223 9.96 12.51 19.91
N ASP A 224 9.60 12.80 21.15
CA ASP A 224 8.24 12.59 21.65
C ASP A 224 7.24 13.40 20.80
N LYS A 225 6.14 12.75 20.41
CA LYS A 225 5.12 13.31 19.53
C LYS A 225 4.50 14.60 20.09
N GLU A 226 4.26 14.69 21.39
CA GLU A 226 3.64 15.89 21.97
C GLU A 226 4.64 17.06 22.03
N TYR A 227 5.92 16.76 22.24
CA TYR A 227 6.96 17.77 22.15
C TYR A 227 7.17 18.27 20.70
N ALA A 228 7.13 17.36 19.73
CA ALA A 228 7.18 17.72 18.31
C ALA A 228 5.98 18.59 17.89
N ASN A 229 4.78 18.27 18.38
CA ASN A 229 3.59 19.11 18.20
C ASN A 229 3.84 20.53 18.70
N TYR A 230 4.31 20.68 19.94
CA TYR A 230 4.58 21.97 20.59
C TYR A 230 5.59 22.82 19.80
N ILE A 231 6.69 22.23 19.32
CA ILE A 231 7.70 22.95 18.53
C ILE A 231 7.08 23.53 17.25
N MET A 232 6.20 22.77 16.59
CA MET A 232 5.64 23.13 15.29
C MET A 232 4.30 23.90 15.39
N GLU A 233 3.73 24.04 16.60
CA GLU A 233 2.43 24.69 16.85
C GLU A 233 2.43 26.17 16.45
N GLY A 234 3.59 26.84 16.53
CA GLY A 234 3.75 28.25 16.16
C GLY A 234 3.80 28.54 14.65
N GLN A 235 3.87 27.53 13.77
CA GLN A 235 4.13 27.75 12.34
C GLN A 235 3.23 26.96 11.37
N LEU A 236 2.71 25.78 11.72
CA LEU A 236 2.22 24.82 10.71
C LEU A 236 0.89 24.09 10.99
N ASN A 237 0.10 24.45 12.02
CA ASN A 237 -1.06 23.63 12.44
C ASN A 237 -0.67 22.15 12.64
N SER A 238 0.48 21.94 13.30
CA SER A 238 1.23 20.69 13.37
C SER A 238 0.47 19.49 13.89
N ILE A 239 -0.46 19.70 14.82
CA ILE A 239 -1.27 18.64 15.43
C ILE A 239 -2.09 17.89 14.37
N ILE A 240 -2.70 18.62 13.45
CA ILE A 240 -3.51 18.04 12.36
C ILE A 240 -2.57 17.37 11.34
N GLY A 241 -1.52 18.06 10.91
CA GLY A 241 -0.61 17.52 9.91
C GLY A 241 0.14 16.26 10.35
N ILE A 242 0.65 16.17 11.59
CA ILE A 242 1.28 14.93 12.09
C ILE A 242 0.26 13.79 12.10
N LYS A 243 -0.97 14.06 12.55
CA LYS A 243 -2.04 13.06 12.57
C LYS A 243 -2.36 12.57 11.14
N ASP A 244 -2.38 13.45 10.16
CA ASP A 244 -2.66 13.11 8.77
C ASP A 244 -1.50 12.30 8.16
N LEU A 245 -0.24 12.69 8.40
CA LEU A 245 0.93 11.89 8.00
C LEU A 245 0.92 10.47 8.57
N ILE A 246 0.48 10.30 9.84
CA ILE A 246 0.29 8.98 10.45
C ILE A 246 -0.83 8.20 9.76
N GLN A 247 -1.95 8.86 9.43
CA GLN A 247 -3.04 8.21 8.71
C GLN A 247 -2.65 7.79 7.30
N LYS A 248 -1.73 8.52 6.65
CA LYS A 248 -1.15 8.20 5.35
C LYS A 248 0.01 7.18 5.45
N SER A 249 0.30 6.68 6.65
CA SER A 249 1.39 5.72 6.93
C SER A 249 2.79 6.21 6.59
N LEU A 250 3.00 7.53 6.47
CA LEU A 250 4.29 8.15 6.19
C LEU A 250 5.12 8.36 7.47
N VAL A 251 4.44 8.54 8.60
CA VAL A 251 5.02 8.66 9.94
C VAL A 251 4.41 7.61 10.85
N LYS A 252 5.21 7.07 11.78
CA LYS A 252 4.79 6.11 12.79
C LYS A 252 5.12 6.64 14.19
N ILE A 253 4.32 6.24 15.16
CA ILE A 253 4.62 6.45 16.57
C ILE A 253 5.11 5.11 17.13
N SER A 254 6.29 5.13 17.74
CA SER A 254 6.86 3.99 18.46
C SER A 254 6.13 3.72 19.79
N TYR A 255 6.45 2.62 20.46
CA TYR A 255 5.87 2.30 21.77
C TYR A 255 6.17 3.37 22.84
N ASP A 256 7.31 4.07 22.71
CA ASP A 256 7.74 5.13 23.62
C ASP A 256 7.20 6.52 23.22
N ASN A 257 6.11 6.58 22.45
CA ASN A 257 5.51 7.81 21.92
C ASN A 257 6.41 8.67 21.02
N LYS A 258 7.50 8.10 20.49
CA LYS A 258 8.44 8.82 19.61
C LYS A 258 8.05 8.75 18.14
N LEU A 259 8.23 9.85 17.42
CA LEU A 259 8.08 9.93 15.97
C LEU A 259 9.16 9.09 15.28
N THR A 260 8.75 8.30 14.29
CA THR A 260 9.63 7.44 13.50
C THR A 260 9.16 7.45 12.05
N MET A 261 10.09 7.26 11.11
CA MET A 261 9.84 7.10 9.68
C MET A 261 10.57 5.86 9.20
N HIS A 262 10.17 5.33 8.05
CA HIS A 262 10.94 4.25 7.42
C HIS A 262 12.23 4.84 6.84
N ASP A 263 13.37 4.17 6.98
CA ASP A 263 14.71 4.67 6.55
C ASP A 263 14.85 4.97 5.05
N LEU A 264 13.82 4.68 4.25
CA LEU A 264 13.79 4.94 2.81
C LEU A 264 12.90 6.13 2.43
N LEU A 265 12.21 6.72 3.43
CA LEU A 265 11.36 7.90 3.29
C LEU A 265 12.12 9.17 3.66
#